data_AF-A0A7J8N363-F1
#
_entry.id   AF-A0A7J8N363-F1
#
_cell.length_a   1.000
_cell.length_b   1.000
_cell.length_c   1.000
_cell.angle_alpha   90.00
_cell.angle_beta   90.00
_cell.angle_gamma   90.00
#
_symmetry.space_group_name_H-M   'P 1'
#
loop_
_entity.id
_entity.type
_entity.pdbx_description
1 polymer ?
#
loop_
_entity_poly.entity_id
_entity_poly.type
_entity_poly.pdbx_seq_one_letter_code
_entity_poly.pdbx_strand_id
1 'polypeptide(L)'
;KGGGPYGSEVTRGQDLTGKDFSGKTLIKQDFKTSILRQANFKGAKLLGASFFDADLTGADLSEADLRGVDFSLANVTKIFTSFSSLQANLSNANLEGALATGNTSFKGSNITGADFTDVPLRDDQREYLCKVADGVNPTTGNATRDTLLCN
;
A
#
# COMPACT_ATOMS: atom_id res chain seq x y z
N LYS A 1 8.55 -24.90 -2.77
CA LYS A 1 7.09 -25.13 -2.87
C LYS A 1 6.44 -24.49 -1.64
N GLY A 2 5.73 -23.38 -1.80
CA GLY A 2 5.17 -22.61 -0.68
C GLY A 2 4.33 -21.44 -1.19
N GLY A 3 3.24 -21.77 -1.88
CA GLY A 3 2.32 -20.82 -2.49
C GLY A 3 0.86 -21.20 -2.24
N GLY A 4 0.60 -21.89 -1.12
CA GLY A 4 -0.77 -22.14 -0.69
C GLY A 4 -1.41 -20.84 -0.20
N PRO A 5 -2.76 -20.78 -0.14
CA PRO A 5 -3.44 -19.70 0.57
C PRO A 5 -2.95 -19.71 2.01
N TYR A 6 -2.46 -18.57 2.50
CA TYR A 6 -2.04 -18.44 3.89
C TYR A 6 -3.31 -18.40 4.73
N GLY A 7 -3.45 -19.29 5.72
CA GLY A 7 -4.52 -19.12 6.71
C GLY A 7 -4.41 -17.73 7.35
N SER A 8 -5.53 -17.08 7.70
CA SER A 8 -5.51 -15.73 8.29
C SER A 8 -4.64 -15.63 9.55
N GLU A 9 -4.55 -16.71 10.34
CA GLU A 9 -3.68 -16.78 11.52
C GLU A 9 -2.18 -16.78 11.19
N VAL A 10 -1.81 -17.15 9.96
CA VAL A 10 -0.40 -17.21 9.51
C VAL A 10 0.17 -15.83 9.23
N THR A 11 -0.69 -14.84 8.94
CA THR A 11 -0.26 -13.51 8.51
C THR A 11 -0.64 -12.39 9.46
N ARG A 12 -1.58 -12.63 10.39
CA ARG A 12 -2.05 -11.63 11.37
C ARG A 12 -1.16 -11.54 12.60
N GLY A 13 -0.82 -10.31 12.99
CA GLY A 13 -0.02 -10.01 14.19
C GLY A 13 1.38 -10.63 14.16
N GLN A 14 1.92 -10.88 12.96
CA GLN A 14 3.21 -11.54 12.77
C GLN A 14 4.30 -10.55 12.41
N ASP A 15 5.55 -10.88 12.76
CA ASP A 15 6.72 -10.27 12.13
C ASP A 15 7.02 -10.97 10.80
N LEU A 16 6.73 -10.23 9.73
CA LEU A 16 6.90 -10.63 8.33
C LEU A 16 7.87 -9.67 7.62
N THR A 17 8.80 -9.06 8.37
CA THR A 17 9.84 -8.18 7.83
C THR A 17 10.59 -8.86 6.69
N GLY A 18 10.70 -8.19 5.55
CA GLY A 18 11.44 -8.66 4.37
C GLY A 18 10.85 -9.88 3.66
N LYS A 19 9.64 -10.34 4.03
CA LYS A 19 9.03 -11.52 3.40
C LYS A 19 8.60 -11.22 1.96
N ASP A 20 8.74 -12.24 1.11
CA ASP A 20 8.38 -12.16 -0.30
C ASP A 20 6.99 -12.75 -0.57
N PHE A 21 6.09 -11.85 -0.96
CA PHE A 21 4.72 -12.08 -1.38
C PHE A 21 4.47 -11.68 -2.84
N SER A 22 5.53 -11.38 -3.61
CA SER A 22 5.40 -10.89 -4.98
C SER A 22 4.60 -11.85 -5.88
N GLY A 23 3.70 -11.28 -6.69
CA GLY A 23 2.82 -12.01 -7.60
C GLY A 23 1.81 -12.96 -6.96
N LYS A 24 1.74 -13.05 -5.62
CA LYS A 24 0.84 -13.99 -4.94
C LYS A 24 -0.61 -13.51 -4.99
N THR A 25 -1.53 -14.48 -4.94
CA THR A 25 -2.95 -14.21 -4.73
C THR A 25 -3.25 -14.23 -3.24
N LEU A 26 -3.58 -13.07 -2.69
CA LEU A 26 -3.78 -12.78 -1.26
C LEU A 26 -5.10 -12.03 -1.04
N ILE A 27 -6.11 -12.36 -1.84
CA ILE A 27 -7.45 -11.77 -1.79
C ILE A 27 -8.02 -11.96 -0.39
N LYS A 28 -8.44 -10.85 0.24
CA LYS A 28 -8.99 -10.83 1.61
C LYS A 28 -8.06 -11.38 2.70
N GLN A 29 -6.74 -11.44 2.44
CA GLN A 29 -5.78 -11.89 3.44
C GLN A 29 -5.75 -10.94 4.64
N ASP A 30 -5.62 -11.51 5.84
CA ASP A 30 -5.55 -10.77 7.10
C ASP A 30 -4.09 -10.52 7.50
N PHE A 31 -3.61 -9.28 7.30
CA PHE A 31 -2.30 -8.80 7.77
C PHE A 31 -2.43 -7.81 8.93
N LYS A 32 -3.57 -7.81 9.64
CA LYS A 32 -3.82 -6.84 10.70
C LYS A 32 -2.73 -6.88 11.75
N THR A 33 -2.29 -5.71 12.21
CA THR A 33 -1.28 -5.54 13.28
C THR A 33 0.09 -6.18 12.99
N SER A 34 0.37 -6.57 11.74
CA SER A 34 1.61 -7.23 11.38
C SER A 34 2.74 -6.24 11.08
N ILE A 35 3.98 -6.68 11.32
CA ILE A 35 5.19 -5.94 10.95
C ILE A 35 5.60 -6.44 9.55
N LEU A 36 5.43 -5.59 8.54
CA LEU A 36 5.65 -5.88 7.12
C LEU A 36 6.73 -4.98 6.51
N ARG A 37 7.66 -4.50 7.36
CA ARG A 37 8.75 -3.64 6.91
C ARG A 37 9.52 -4.34 5.80
N GLN A 38 9.75 -3.65 4.69
CA GLN A 38 10.52 -4.18 3.55
C GLN A 38 9.93 -5.45 2.92
N ALA A 39 8.68 -5.81 3.23
CA ALA A 39 8.02 -6.93 2.58
C ALA A 39 7.79 -6.62 1.09
N ASN A 40 7.93 -7.64 0.25
CA ASN A 40 7.74 -7.51 -1.19
C ASN A 40 6.34 -8.01 -1.58
N PHE A 41 5.45 -7.10 -1.93
CA PHE A 41 4.11 -7.35 -2.47
C PHE A 41 3.99 -6.95 -3.94
N LYS A 42 5.11 -6.78 -4.65
CA LYS A 42 5.11 -6.36 -6.05
C LYS A 42 4.20 -7.25 -6.90
N GLY A 43 3.24 -6.65 -7.60
CA GLY A 43 2.28 -7.34 -8.46
C GLY A 43 1.35 -8.33 -7.74
N ALA A 44 1.25 -8.29 -6.41
CA ALA A 44 0.36 -9.17 -5.66
C ALA A 44 -1.12 -8.78 -5.87
N LYS A 45 -2.01 -9.78 -5.79
CA LYS A 45 -3.46 -9.57 -5.83
C LYS A 45 -4.00 -9.51 -4.41
N LEU A 46 -4.29 -8.31 -3.92
CA LEU A 46 -4.64 -8.02 -2.53
C LEU A 46 -6.07 -7.49 -2.38
N LEU A 47 -6.93 -7.66 -3.40
CA LEU A 47 -8.34 -7.23 -3.38
C LEU A 47 -9.01 -7.54 -2.02
N GLY A 48 -9.42 -6.50 -1.30
CA GLY A 48 -10.08 -6.60 0.00
C GLY A 48 -9.24 -7.13 1.17
N ALA A 49 -7.91 -7.23 1.03
CA ALA A 49 -7.02 -7.58 2.13
C ALA A 49 -7.04 -6.50 3.22
N SER A 50 -6.62 -6.87 4.44
CA SER A 50 -6.56 -5.93 5.56
C SER A 50 -5.14 -5.77 6.06
N PHE A 51 -4.64 -4.54 5.99
CA PHE A 51 -3.41 -4.06 6.62
C PHE A 51 -3.73 -3.14 7.81
N PHE A 52 -4.90 -3.32 8.43
CA PHE A 52 -5.32 -2.49 9.57
C PHE A 52 -4.22 -2.49 10.64
N ASP A 53 -3.77 -1.29 11.01
CA ASP A 53 -2.72 -1.07 12.02
C ASP A 53 -1.41 -1.84 11.75
N ALA A 54 -1.11 -2.14 10.48
CA ALA A 54 0.14 -2.80 10.08
C ALA A 54 1.26 -1.79 9.81
N ASP A 55 2.51 -2.23 9.99
CA ASP A 55 3.71 -1.45 9.65
C ASP A 55 4.28 -1.89 8.30
N LEU A 56 3.99 -1.13 7.25
CA LEU A 56 4.44 -1.34 5.86
C LEU A 56 5.64 -0.45 5.49
N THR A 57 6.39 0.05 6.48
CA THR A 57 7.53 0.93 6.22
C THR A 57 8.52 0.30 5.24
N GLY A 58 8.73 0.94 4.10
CA GLY A 58 9.64 0.45 3.07
C GLY A 58 9.17 -0.79 2.28
N ALA A 59 7.91 -1.20 2.41
CA ALA A 59 7.37 -2.32 1.64
C ALA A 59 7.21 -1.96 0.15
N ASP A 60 7.40 -2.95 -0.73
CA ASP A 60 7.16 -2.78 -2.17
C ASP A 60 5.75 -3.29 -2.52
N LEU A 61 4.83 -2.37 -2.77
CA LEU A 61 3.46 -2.62 -3.22
C LEU A 61 3.28 -2.22 -4.70
N SER A 62 4.37 -2.04 -5.44
CA SER A 62 4.29 -1.61 -6.84
C SER A 62 3.51 -2.59 -7.69
N GLU A 63 2.71 -2.08 -8.63
CA GLU A 63 1.90 -2.88 -9.56
C GLU A 63 0.84 -3.77 -8.86
N ALA A 64 0.63 -3.64 -7.54
CA ALA A 64 -0.31 -4.46 -6.80
C ALA A 64 -1.77 -4.05 -7.05
N ASP A 65 -2.67 -5.04 -7.01
CA ASP A 65 -4.12 -4.81 -6.98
C ASP A 65 -4.56 -4.66 -5.52
N LEU A 66 -4.69 -3.41 -5.07
CA LEU A 66 -5.04 -3.00 -3.70
C LEU A 66 -6.48 -2.51 -3.58
N ARG A 67 -7.35 -2.85 -4.55
CA ARG A 67 -8.73 -2.40 -4.53
C ARG A 67 -9.45 -2.86 -3.27
N GLY A 68 -10.19 -1.95 -2.64
CA GLY A 68 -10.92 -2.21 -1.40
C GLY A 68 -10.05 -2.65 -0.21
N VAL A 69 -8.72 -2.48 -0.27
CA VAL A 69 -7.82 -2.82 0.84
C VAL A 69 -8.07 -1.88 2.02
N ASP A 70 -8.00 -2.42 3.23
CA ASP A 70 -8.05 -1.61 4.45
C ASP A 70 -6.64 -1.26 4.95
N PHE A 71 -6.23 -0.01 4.73
CA PHE A 71 -5.01 0.60 5.27
C PHE A 71 -5.28 1.45 6.52
N SER A 72 -6.45 1.35 7.15
CA SER A 72 -6.78 2.18 8.31
C SER A 72 -5.77 1.96 9.44
N LEU A 73 -5.25 3.06 9.97
CA LEU A 73 -4.15 3.11 10.96
C LEU A 73 -2.78 2.58 10.47
N ALA A 74 -2.67 2.12 9.23
CA ALA A 74 -1.42 1.55 8.72
C ALA A 74 -0.33 2.60 8.51
N ASN A 75 0.91 2.19 8.73
CA ASN A 75 2.10 3.00 8.43
C ASN A 75 2.68 2.60 7.06
N VAL A 76 2.40 3.37 6.01
CA VAL A 76 2.86 3.13 4.63
C VAL A 76 3.90 4.17 4.22
N THR A 77 4.88 4.42 5.09
CA THR A 77 5.81 5.55 4.96
C THR A 77 7.20 5.15 4.52
N LYS A 78 7.97 6.19 4.21
CA LYS A 78 9.43 6.15 4.18
C LYS A 78 10.00 6.26 5.59
N ILE A 79 11.06 5.50 5.88
CA ILE A 79 11.93 5.76 7.03
C ILE A 79 13.26 6.36 6.57
N PHE A 80 13.66 7.46 7.23
CA PHE A 80 15.01 7.99 7.12
C PHE A 80 15.82 7.42 8.28
N THR A 81 16.75 6.53 7.96
CA THR A 81 17.86 6.23 8.86
C THR A 81 19.16 6.65 8.20
N SER A 82 20.22 6.90 8.97
CA SER A 82 21.55 7.26 8.44
C SER A 82 22.15 6.24 7.48
N PHE A 83 21.53 5.05 7.34
CA PHE A 83 22.06 3.91 6.60
C PHE A 83 21.07 3.31 5.58
N SER A 84 19.81 3.75 5.53
CA SER A 84 18.87 3.30 4.50
C SER A 84 17.79 4.35 4.19
N SER A 85 17.49 4.50 2.89
CA SER A 85 16.34 5.24 2.38
C SER A 85 15.27 4.26 1.92
N LEU A 86 14.68 3.52 2.86
CA LEU A 86 13.59 2.60 2.54
C LEU A 86 12.31 3.40 2.37
N GLN A 87 11.83 3.49 1.14
CA GLN A 87 10.58 4.15 0.74
C GLN A 87 9.55 3.06 0.44
N ALA A 88 8.36 3.14 1.05
CA ALA A 88 7.25 2.32 0.61
C ALA A 88 6.94 2.65 -0.87
N ASN A 89 6.86 1.65 -1.73
CA ASN A 89 6.65 1.83 -3.16
C ASN A 89 5.23 1.44 -3.53
N LEU A 90 4.41 2.40 -3.95
CA LEU A 90 3.05 2.20 -4.45
C LEU A 90 2.97 2.50 -5.96
N SER A 91 4.10 2.59 -6.66
CA SER A 91 4.09 2.97 -8.07
C SER A 91 3.20 2.01 -8.88
N ASN A 92 2.31 2.56 -9.71
CA ASN A 92 1.36 1.81 -10.54
C ASN A 92 0.35 0.93 -9.77
N ALA A 93 0.29 1.02 -8.44
CA ALA A 93 -0.68 0.25 -7.66
C ALA A 93 -2.11 0.79 -7.90
N ASN A 94 -3.09 -0.10 -7.90
CA ASN A 94 -4.50 0.28 -7.98
C ASN A 94 -5.12 0.23 -6.57
N LEU A 95 -5.41 1.40 -5.98
CA LEU A 95 -6.01 1.55 -4.65
C LEU A 95 -7.51 1.88 -4.71
N GLU A 96 -8.20 1.65 -5.84
CA GLU A 96 -9.61 2.03 -5.99
C GLU A 96 -10.47 1.51 -4.82
N GLY A 97 -11.15 2.44 -4.13
CA GLY A 97 -12.00 2.14 -2.98
C GLY A 97 -11.27 1.64 -1.73
N ALA A 98 -9.93 1.73 -1.66
CA ALA A 98 -9.17 1.41 -0.45
C ALA A 98 -9.53 2.37 0.70
N LEU A 99 -9.48 1.87 1.93
CA LEU A 99 -9.73 2.67 3.13
C LEU A 99 -8.41 3.16 3.73
N ALA A 100 -8.28 4.47 3.94
CA ALA A 100 -7.09 5.11 4.51
C ALA A 100 -7.43 6.02 5.70
N THR A 101 -8.23 5.49 6.63
CA THR A 101 -8.81 6.27 7.74
C THR A 101 -7.94 6.30 8.99
N GLY A 102 -8.24 7.22 9.93
CA GLY A 102 -7.47 7.37 11.16
C GLY A 102 -6.05 7.89 10.90
N ASN A 103 -5.04 7.45 11.65
CA ASN A 103 -3.67 7.97 11.52
C ASN A 103 -2.85 7.35 10.35
N THR A 104 -3.49 6.78 9.33
CA THR A 104 -2.80 6.24 8.14
C THR A 104 -1.88 7.29 7.52
N SER A 105 -0.66 6.88 7.18
CA SER A 105 0.35 7.76 6.60
C SER A 105 0.98 7.16 5.36
N PHE A 106 0.97 7.92 4.26
CA PHE A 106 1.69 7.67 3.02
C PHE A 106 2.91 8.59 2.87
N LYS A 107 3.34 9.23 3.97
CA LYS A 107 4.41 10.22 3.90
C LYS A 107 5.70 9.61 3.36
N GLY A 108 6.20 10.19 2.29
CA GLY A 108 7.43 9.81 1.63
C GLY A 108 7.33 8.55 0.79
N SER A 109 6.16 7.95 0.58
CA SER A 109 6.01 6.83 -0.36
C SER A 109 6.17 7.29 -1.81
N ASN A 110 6.58 6.38 -2.70
CA ASN A 110 6.49 6.61 -4.14
C ASN A 110 5.07 6.28 -4.59
N ILE A 111 4.37 7.23 -5.22
CA ILE A 111 3.01 7.05 -5.70
C ILE A 111 2.86 7.32 -7.21
N THR A 112 3.96 7.35 -7.96
CA THR A 112 3.91 7.59 -9.41
C THR A 112 3.01 6.55 -10.10
N GLY A 113 2.01 7.02 -10.82
CA GLY A 113 1.01 6.18 -11.48
C GLY A 113 0.07 5.40 -10.54
N ALA A 114 0.01 5.70 -9.25
CA ALA A 114 -0.95 5.06 -8.35
C ALA A 114 -2.38 5.58 -8.59
N ASP A 115 -3.38 4.71 -8.52
CA ASP A 115 -4.79 5.08 -8.67
C ASP A 115 -5.47 5.18 -7.31
N PHE A 116 -5.91 6.39 -6.92
CA PHE A 116 -6.60 6.68 -5.65
C PHE A 116 -8.11 6.90 -5.81
N THR A 117 -8.71 6.44 -6.91
CA THR A 117 -10.16 6.60 -7.16
C THR A 117 -10.97 6.11 -5.96
N ASP A 118 -11.92 6.92 -5.51
CA ASP A 118 -12.80 6.61 -4.37
C ASP A 118 -12.08 6.27 -3.05
N VAL A 119 -10.81 6.67 -2.89
CA VAL A 119 -10.10 6.58 -1.60
C VAL A 119 -10.48 7.79 -0.73
N PRO A 120 -11.14 7.61 0.42
CA PRO A 120 -11.43 8.70 1.33
C PRO A 120 -10.13 9.16 2.01
N LEU A 121 -9.69 10.36 1.66
CA LEU A 121 -8.51 11.02 2.22
C LEU A 121 -8.93 12.27 2.99
N ARG A 122 -8.28 12.49 4.14
CA ARG A 122 -8.34 13.79 4.82
C ARG A 122 -7.61 14.86 4.00
N ASP A 123 -7.95 16.12 4.25
CA ASP A 123 -7.36 17.27 3.56
C ASP A 123 -5.82 17.29 3.69
N ASP A 124 -5.27 17.00 4.87
CA ASP A 124 -3.82 16.96 5.11
C ASP A 124 -3.11 15.85 4.32
N GLN A 125 -3.74 14.68 4.21
CA GLN A 125 -3.22 13.56 3.41
C GLN A 125 -3.24 13.92 1.93
N ARG A 126 -4.37 14.44 1.43
CA ARG A 126 -4.53 14.85 0.04
C ARG A 126 -3.53 15.95 -0.34
N GLU A 127 -3.39 16.98 0.50
CA GLU A 127 -2.44 18.07 0.27
C GLU A 127 -1.00 17.54 0.16
N TYR A 128 -0.60 16.62 1.04
CA TYR A 128 0.71 16.00 0.96
C TYR A 128 0.88 15.18 -0.32
N LEU A 129 -0.07 14.30 -0.63
CA LEU A 129 -0.01 13.41 -1.80
C LEU A 129 0.03 14.23 -3.10
N CYS A 130 -0.77 15.30 -3.21
CA CYS A 130 -0.79 16.17 -4.38
C CYS A 130 0.54 16.90 -4.64
N LYS A 131 1.41 17.06 -3.64
CA LYS A 131 2.76 17.64 -3.82
C LYS A 131 3.73 16.66 -4.51
N VAL A 132 3.48 15.37 -4.41
CA VAL A 132 4.37 14.31 -4.92
C VAL A 132 3.72 13.46 -6.02
N ALA A 133 2.44 13.68 -6.33
CA ALA A 133 1.68 12.91 -7.30
C ALA A 133 2.03 13.28 -8.75
N ASP A 134 2.39 12.25 -9.51
CA ASP A 134 2.61 12.29 -10.96
C ASP A 134 2.29 10.92 -11.61
N GLY A 135 2.41 10.85 -12.94
CA GLY A 135 2.20 9.63 -13.71
C GLY A 135 0.75 9.24 -13.98
N VAL A 136 0.60 8.18 -14.75
CA VAL A 136 -0.68 7.58 -15.17
C VAL A 136 -0.60 6.10 -14.84
N ASN A 137 -1.65 5.57 -14.21
CA ASN A 137 -1.71 4.16 -13.88
C ASN A 137 -1.77 3.32 -15.17
N PRO A 138 -0.84 2.39 -15.40
CA PRO A 138 -0.78 1.61 -16.64
C PRO A 138 -1.92 0.58 -16.77
N THR A 139 -2.63 0.29 -15.67
CA THR A 139 -3.75 -0.68 -15.66
C THR A 139 -5.09 0.02 -15.87
N THR A 140 -5.33 1.16 -15.22
CA THR A 140 -6.62 1.87 -15.29
C THR A 140 -6.63 3.00 -16.31
N GLY A 141 -5.46 3.54 -16.67
CA GLY A 141 -5.34 4.72 -17.53
C GLY A 141 -5.61 6.04 -16.83
N ASN A 142 -5.91 6.03 -15.53
CA ASN A 142 -6.18 7.24 -14.76
C ASN A 142 -4.88 7.95 -14.34
N ALA A 143 -4.85 9.27 -14.41
CA ALA A 143 -3.73 10.05 -13.89
C ALA A 143 -3.80 10.13 -12.36
N THR A 144 -2.68 9.91 -11.68
CA THR A 144 -2.59 9.92 -10.20
C THR A 144 -3.19 11.19 -9.61
N ARG A 145 -2.84 12.34 -10.19
CA ARG A 145 -3.32 13.67 -9.73
C ARG A 145 -4.83 13.84 -9.85
N ASP A 146 -5.42 13.29 -10.91
CA ASP A 146 -6.86 13.38 -11.17
C ASP A 146 -7.62 12.52 -10.16
N THR A 147 -7.15 11.30 -9.90
CA THR A 147 -7.75 10.40 -8.90
C THR A 147 -7.64 10.95 -7.47
N LEU A 148 -6.59 11.73 -7.19
CA LEU A 148 -6.41 12.45 -5.94
C LEU A 148 -7.18 13.78 -5.88
N LEU A 149 -7.90 14.18 -6.93
CA LEU A 149 -8.59 15.48 -7.03
C LEU A 149 -7.66 16.65 -6.67
N CYS A 150 -6.42 16.64 -7.19
CA CYS A 150 -5.48 17.73 -7.00
C CYS A 150 -5.90 18.94 -7.83
N ASN A 151 -6.00 20.11 -7.18
CA ASN A 151 -6.20 21.39 -7.86
C ASN A 151 -4.92 21.89 -8.57
#